data_AF-A0A5C5XBK3-F1
#
_entry.id   AF-A0A5C5XBK3-F1
#
_cell.length_a   1.000
_cell.length_b   1.000
_cell.length_c   1.000
_cell.angle_alpha   90.00
_cell.angle_beta   90.00
_cell.angle_gamma   90.00
#
_symmetry.space_group_name_H-M   'P 1'
#
loop_
_entity.id
_entity.type
_entity.pdbx_description
1 polymer ?
#
loop_
_entity_poly.entity_id
_entity_poly.type
_entity_poly.pdbx_seq_one_letter_code
_entity_poly.pdbx_strand_id
1 'polypeptide(L)'
;MNNNRIQEEVPQSFHHEEIHEAINELKTFWDEVNQYGQGPKYEEMSLKLSQFRSLLANHFVEEQFFLLSLIKRGARINQAQYGQILEEHTVFLERLADDIERLESGTHRFRNWASVWDEFDDIIDQIAVHEVAEQDMITAAVEFQDEQIQRQ
;
A
#
# COMPACT_ATOMS: atom_id res chain seq x y z
N MET A 1 20.81 22.21 13.09
CA MET A 1 21.41 20.87 12.92
C MET A 1 20.58 19.91 13.76
N ASN A 2 19.64 19.17 13.15
CA ASN A 2 19.07 17.91 13.68
C ASN A 2 18.07 17.27 12.69
N ASN A 3 18.42 17.13 11.40
CA ASN A 3 17.60 16.36 10.45
C ASN A 3 17.65 14.84 10.69
N ASN A 4 18.49 14.34 11.61
CA ASN A 4 18.64 12.90 11.87
C ASN A 4 17.61 12.33 12.87
N ARG A 5 16.87 13.16 13.61
CA ARG A 5 15.98 12.64 14.67
C ARG A 5 14.63 12.16 14.11
N ILE A 6 14.16 12.81 13.04
CA ILE A 6 12.91 12.46 12.34
C ILE A 6 13.02 11.06 11.70
N GLN A 7 14.21 10.69 11.20
CA GLN A 7 14.46 9.39 10.59
C GLN A 7 14.55 8.23 11.58
N GLU A 8 14.82 8.49 12.87
CA GLU A 8 14.86 7.44 13.91
C GLU A 8 13.47 7.11 14.48
N GLU A 9 12.46 7.97 14.30
CA GLU A 9 11.12 7.78 14.88
C GLU A 9 10.07 7.22 13.90
N VAL A 10 10.33 7.25 12.59
CA VAL A 10 9.44 6.65 11.59
C VAL A 10 9.82 5.17 11.42
N PRO A 11 8.92 4.22 11.74
CA PRO A 11 9.21 2.79 11.63
C PRO A 11 9.65 2.41 10.21
N GLN A 12 10.49 1.38 10.10
CA GLN A 12 10.87 0.82 8.79
C GLN A 12 9.66 0.32 7.98
N SER A 13 8.53 0.04 8.63
CA SER A 13 7.26 -0.28 7.95
C SER A 13 6.78 0.84 7.03
N PHE A 14 7.15 2.10 7.28
CA PHE A 14 6.88 3.23 6.38
C PHE A 14 7.95 3.39 5.28
N HIS A 15 8.94 2.50 5.24
CA HIS A 15 9.77 2.37 4.05
C HIS A 15 9.00 1.48 3.09
N HIS A 16 8.26 2.12 2.17
CA HIS A 16 7.47 1.47 1.13
C HIS A 16 8.32 0.67 0.11
N GLU A 17 9.60 0.43 0.40
CA GLU A 17 10.54 -0.35 -0.40
C GLU A 17 10.01 -1.77 -0.64
N GLU A 18 9.50 -2.45 0.38
CA GLU A 18 8.94 -3.82 0.24
C GLU A 18 7.70 -3.84 -0.67
N ILE A 19 6.84 -2.82 -0.57
CA ILE A 19 5.67 -2.65 -1.44
C ILE A 19 6.12 -2.38 -2.89
N HIS A 20 7.10 -1.51 -3.08
CA HIS A 20 7.67 -1.21 -4.40
C HIS A 20 8.33 -2.44 -5.03
N GLU A 21 9.07 -3.22 -4.25
CA GLU A 21 9.67 -4.49 -4.70
C GLU A 21 8.58 -5.48 -5.13
N ALA A 22 7.55 -5.68 -4.31
CA ALA A 22 6.44 -6.57 -4.65
C ALA A 22 5.67 -6.12 -5.92
N ILE A 23 5.46 -4.81 -6.09
CA ILE A 23 4.88 -4.25 -7.32
C ILE A 23 5.77 -4.54 -8.54
N ASN A 24 7.09 -4.37 -8.41
CA ASN A 24 8.03 -4.65 -9.49
C ASN A 24 8.05 -6.14 -9.85
N GLU A 25 7.94 -7.04 -8.88
CA GLU A 25 7.82 -8.47 -9.13
C GLU A 25 6.53 -8.81 -9.90
N LEU A 26 5.41 -8.18 -9.57
CA LEU A 26 4.14 -8.34 -10.27
C LEU A 26 4.23 -7.82 -11.72
N LYS A 27 4.82 -6.64 -11.93
CA LYS A 27 5.09 -6.07 -13.25
C LYS A 27 5.98 -6.98 -14.10
N THR A 28 7.06 -7.47 -13.51
CA THR A 28 8.00 -8.37 -14.20
C THR A 28 7.31 -9.65 -14.63
N PHE A 29 6.55 -10.28 -13.73
CA PHE A 29 5.80 -11.49 -14.04
C PHE A 29 4.78 -11.25 -15.16
N TRP A 30 4.05 -10.14 -15.11
CA TRP A 30 3.11 -9.74 -16.15
C TRP A 30 3.77 -9.63 -17.53
N ASP A 31 4.91 -8.95 -17.60
CA ASP A 31 5.68 -8.76 -18.84
C ASP A 31 6.21 -10.09 -19.38
N GLU A 32 6.73 -10.97 -18.51
CA GLU A 32 7.16 -12.30 -18.88
C GLU A 32 6.02 -13.14 -19.49
N VAL A 33 4.85 -13.13 -18.85
CA VAL A 33 3.67 -13.84 -19.37
C VAL A 33 3.24 -13.29 -20.74
N ASN A 34 3.27 -11.97 -20.92
CA ASN A 34 2.95 -11.34 -22.21
C ASN A 34 3.96 -11.68 -23.30
N GLN A 35 5.25 -11.77 -22.95
CA GLN A 35 6.32 -12.03 -23.90
C GLN A 35 6.39 -13.50 -24.32
N TYR A 36 6.25 -14.43 -23.36
CA TYR A 36 6.49 -15.87 -23.57
C TYR A 36 5.20 -16.67 -23.79
N GLY A 37 4.04 -16.10 -23.47
CA GLY A 37 2.74 -16.50 -24.03
C GLY A 37 2.14 -17.82 -23.55
N GLN A 38 2.82 -18.63 -22.74
CA GLN A 38 2.28 -19.89 -22.21
C GLN A 38 2.76 -20.21 -20.79
N GLY A 39 1.80 -20.49 -19.89
CA GLY A 39 2.01 -20.86 -18.50
C GLY A 39 0.69 -20.75 -17.71
N PRO A 40 0.63 -21.24 -16.45
CA PRO A 40 -0.53 -21.12 -15.55
C PRO A 40 -0.69 -19.66 -15.06
N LYS A 41 -0.86 -18.73 -15.99
CA LYS A 41 -0.73 -17.29 -15.75
C LYS A 41 -1.78 -16.75 -14.78
N TYR A 42 -2.97 -17.33 -14.76
CA TYR A 42 -4.04 -16.88 -13.87
C TYR A 42 -3.83 -17.40 -12.46
N GLU A 43 -3.46 -18.67 -12.32
CA GLU A 43 -3.17 -19.29 -11.02
C GLU A 43 -1.93 -18.67 -10.37
N GLU A 44 -0.86 -18.45 -11.13
CA GLU A 44 0.36 -17.84 -10.62
C GLU A 44 0.19 -16.34 -10.34
N MET A 45 -0.58 -15.61 -11.16
CA MET A 45 -0.94 -14.22 -10.84
C MET A 45 -1.77 -14.16 -9.56
N SER A 46 -2.75 -15.05 -9.39
CA SER A 46 -3.56 -15.11 -8.16
C SER A 46 -2.69 -15.29 -6.92
N LEU A 47 -1.73 -16.22 -7.00
CA LEU A 47 -0.80 -16.47 -5.90
C LEU A 47 0.04 -15.23 -5.57
N LYS A 48 0.60 -14.57 -6.59
CA LYS A 48 1.42 -13.36 -6.40
C LYS A 48 0.59 -12.19 -5.85
N LEU A 49 -0.64 -12.00 -6.34
CA LEU A 49 -1.57 -11.00 -5.79
C LEU A 49 -1.97 -11.31 -4.34
N SER A 50 -2.16 -12.59 -4.01
CA SER A 50 -2.45 -13.01 -2.63
C SER A 50 -1.30 -12.69 -1.67
N GLN A 51 -0.05 -12.88 -2.13
CA GLN A 51 1.15 -12.50 -1.39
C GLN A 51 1.22 -10.98 -1.22
N PHE A 52 1.01 -10.22 -2.30
CA PHE A 52 1.00 -8.75 -2.26
C PHE A 52 -0.08 -8.19 -1.33
N ARG A 53 -1.31 -8.71 -1.41
CA ARG A 53 -2.41 -8.34 -0.51
C ARG A 53 -2.06 -8.63 0.95
N SER A 54 -1.40 -9.74 1.23
CA SER A 54 -0.97 -10.08 2.60
C SER A 54 0.11 -9.12 3.11
N LEU A 55 1.04 -8.71 2.24
CA LEU A 55 2.04 -7.69 2.55
C LEU A 55 1.36 -6.36 2.92
N LEU A 56 0.46 -5.87 2.06
CA LEU A 56 -0.30 -4.63 2.32
C LEU A 56 -1.13 -4.71 3.60
N ALA A 57 -1.79 -5.84 3.86
CA ALA A 57 -2.59 -5.99 5.07
C ALA A 57 -1.73 -5.87 6.35
N ASN A 58 -0.51 -6.40 6.33
CA ASN A 58 0.42 -6.25 7.45
C ASN A 58 0.92 -4.81 7.57
N HIS A 59 1.33 -4.21 6.44
CA HIS A 59 1.74 -2.80 6.36
C HIS A 59 0.68 -1.89 6.97
N PHE A 60 -0.56 -1.94 6.47
CA PHE A 60 -1.67 -1.12 6.95
C PHE A 60 -1.93 -1.27 8.45
N VAL A 61 -1.79 -2.48 9.01
CA VAL A 61 -1.93 -2.69 10.46
C VAL A 61 -0.84 -1.97 11.24
N GLU A 62 0.41 -2.05 10.78
CA GLU A 62 1.55 -1.37 11.40
C GLU A 62 1.39 0.15 11.33
N GLU A 63 0.96 0.67 10.18
CA GLU A 63 0.67 2.09 9.99
C GLU A 63 -0.42 2.58 10.94
N GLN A 64 -1.51 1.83 11.06
CA GLN A 64 -2.61 2.17 11.97
C GLN A 64 -2.14 2.30 13.42
N PHE A 65 -1.31 1.37 13.89
CA PHE A 65 -0.74 1.46 15.23
C PHE A 65 0.15 2.69 15.39
N PHE A 66 0.97 2.99 14.39
CA PHE A 66 1.84 4.15 14.42
C PHE A 66 1.07 5.47 14.40
N LEU A 67 0.10 5.63 13.49
CA LEU A 67 -0.76 6.81 13.40
C LEU A 67 -1.52 7.04 14.71
N LEU A 68 -2.07 5.98 15.32
CA LEU A 68 -2.69 6.07 16.65
C LEU A 68 -1.69 6.52 17.72
N SER A 69 -0.43 6.08 17.65
CA SER A 69 0.61 6.52 18.58
C SER A 69 0.91 8.01 18.41
N LEU A 70 0.97 8.52 17.17
CA LEU A 70 1.19 9.94 16.88
C LEU A 70 0.02 10.79 17.39
N ILE A 71 -1.21 10.36 17.12
CA ILE A 71 -2.42 11.04 17.62
C ILE A 71 -2.40 11.11 19.15
N LYS A 72 -2.07 10.01 19.84
CA LYS A 72 -1.95 9.98 21.32
C LYS A 72 -0.84 10.90 21.84
N ARG A 73 0.22 11.12 21.05
CA ARG A 73 1.30 12.09 21.34
C ARG A 73 0.94 13.53 20.98
N GLY A 74 -0.26 13.79 20.47
CA GLY A 74 -0.76 15.13 20.16
C GLY A 74 -0.47 15.59 18.73
N ALA A 75 -0.16 14.69 17.81
CA ALA A 75 -0.04 15.00 16.39
C ALA A 75 -1.36 15.58 15.84
N ARG A 76 -1.26 16.47 14.85
CA ARG A 76 -2.42 17.13 14.20
C ARG A 76 -3.03 16.27 13.09
N ILE A 77 -3.36 15.02 13.43
CA ILE A 77 -4.14 14.14 12.56
C ILE A 77 -5.55 14.11 13.15
N ASN A 78 -6.52 14.64 12.43
CA ASN A 78 -7.90 14.69 12.93
C ASN A 78 -8.62 13.35 12.68
N GLN A 79 -9.75 13.15 13.36
CA GLN A 79 -10.52 11.90 13.27
C GLN A 79 -11.01 11.59 11.85
N ALA A 80 -11.31 12.62 11.04
CA ALA A 80 -11.76 12.42 9.67
C ALA A 80 -10.61 11.95 8.76
N GLN A 81 -9.41 12.54 8.89
CA GLN A 81 -8.22 12.09 8.16
C GLN A 81 -7.84 10.65 8.53
N TYR A 82 -7.81 10.34 9.82
CA TYR A 82 -7.54 8.97 10.27
C TYR A 82 -8.61 7.99 9.77
N GLY A 83 -9.89 8.37 9.82
CA GLY A 83 -10.98 7.54 9.29
C GLY A 83 -10.89 7.30 7.79
N GLN A 84 -10.50 8.31 7.01
CA GLN A 84 -10.31 8.19 5.56
C GLN A 84 -9.21 7.18 5.22
N ILE A 85 -8.07 7.23 5.92
CA ILE A 85 -6.97 6.27 5.73
C ILE A 85 -7.45 4.83 5.96
N LEU A 86 -8.19 4.59 7.04
CA LEU A 86 -8.73 3.25 7.33
C LEU A 86 -9.70 2.75 6.24
N GLU A 87 -10.50 3.67 5.70
CA GLU A 87 -11.44 3.37 4.63
C GLU A 87 -10.68 3.02 3.33
N GLU A 88 -9.67 3.82 2.97
CA GLU A 88 -8.82 3.58 1.79
C GLU A 88 -8.07 2.24 1.90
N HIS A 89 -7.44 1.95 3.04
CA HIS A 89 -6.82 0.64 3.33
C HIS A 89 -7.80 -0.52 3.12
N THR A 90 -9.04 -0.39 3.62
CA THR A 90 -10.08 -1.41 3.48
C THR A 90 -10.45 -1.61 2.02
N VAL A 91 -10.68 -0.51 1.29
CA VAL A 91 -11.03 -0.54 -0.14
C VAL A 91 -9.93 -1.23 -0.96
N PHE A 92 -8.65 -0.95 -0.72
CA PHE A 92 -7.57 -1.64 -1.43
C PHE A 92 -7.56 -3.14 -1.18
N LEU A 93 -7.69 -3.56 0.09
CA LEU A 93 -7.68 -4.98 0.45
C LEU A 93 -8.89 -5.75 -0.08
N GLU A 94 -10.05 -5.11 -0.16
CA GLU A 94 -11.27 -5.68 -0.75
C GLU A 94 -11.15 -5.80 -2.27
N ARG A 95 -10.68 -4.75 -2.97
CA ARG A 95 -10.46 -4.80 -4.42
C ARG A 95 -9.47 -5.90 -4.82
N LEU A 96 -8.36 -6.02 -4.09
CA LEU A 96 -7.39 -7.09 -4.34
C LEU A 96 -7.99 -8.48 -4.06
N ALA A 97 -8.83 -8.62 -3.05
CA ALA A 97 -9.51 -9.90 -2.77
C ALA A 97 -10.47 -10.29 -3.91
N ASP A 98 -11.23 -9.32 -4.42
CA ASP A 98 -12.12 -9.52 -5.57
C ASP A 98 -11.35 -9.97 -6.82
N ASP A 99 -10.20 -9.33 -7.09
CA ASP A 99 -9.35 -9.70 -8.24
C ASP A 99 -8.72 -11.08 -8.10
N ILE A 100 -8.27 -11.45 -6.90
CA ILE A 100 -7.80 -12.81 -6.57
C ILE A 100 -8.93 -13.82 -6.83
N GLU A 101 -10.14 -13.61 -6.28
CA GLU A 101 -11.27 -14.53 -6.50
C GLU A 101 -11.57 -14.69 -8.01
N ARG A 102 -11.52 -13.60 -8.76
CA ARG A 102 -11.75 -13.61 -10.21
C ARG A 102 -10.70 -14.45 -10.94
N LEU A 103 -9.43 -14.33 -10.57
CA LEU A 103 -8.34 -15.12 -11.15
C LEU A 103 -8.48 -16.61 -10.82
N GLU A 104 -8.83 -16.95 -9.58
CA GLU A 104 -9.00 -18.35 -9.15
C GLU A 104 -10.24 -19.03 -9.75
N SER A 105 -11.30 -18.26 -10.02
CA SER A 105 -12.57 -18.81 -10.52
C SER A 105 -12.47 -19.44 -11.92
N GLY A 106 -11.38 -19.22 -12.66
CA GLY A 106 -11.10 -19.83 -13.96
C GLY A 106 -12.15 -19.57 -15.07
N THR A 107 -13.19 -18.78 -14.78
CA THR A 107 -14.39 -18.64 -15.59
C THR A 107 -14.72 -17.16 -15.81
N HIS A 108 -14.23 -16.61 -16.92
CA HIS A 108 -14.87 -15.54 -17.72
C HIS A 108 -15.22 -14.20 -17.06
N ARG A 109 -14.73 -13.87 -15.85
CA ARG A 109 -14.96 -12.51 -15.27
C ARG A 109 -14.04 -11.43 -15.85
N PHE A 110 -12.89 -11.81 -16.39
CA PHE A 110 -12.05 -10.90 -17.18
C PHE A 110 -12.34 -11.06 -18.67
N ARG A 111 -12.39 -9.94 -19.40
CA ARG A 111 -12.65 -9.94 -20.85
C ARG A 111 -11.51 -10.64 -21.60
N ASN A 112 -10.28 -10.36 -21.19
CA ASN A 112 -9.06 -10.96 -21.72
C ASN A 112 -7.94 -10.77 -20.69
N TRP A 113 -6.75 -11.31 -20.99
CA TRP A 113 -5.59 -11.14 -20.13
C TRP A 113 -5.28 -9.65 -19.92
N ALA A 114 -5.19 -8.82 -20.97
CA ALA A 114 -4.87 -7.40 -20.86
C ALA A 114 -5.75 -6.63 -19.87
N SER A 115 -7.07 -6.92 -19.83
CA SER A 115 -7.97 -6.28 -18.86
C SER A 115 -7.68 -6.63 -17.39
N VAL A 116 -6.98 -7.73 -17.12
CA VAL A 116 -6.51 -8.05 -15.76
C VAL A 116 -5.49 -7.02 -15.30
N TRP A 117 -4.56 -6.65 -16.19
CA TRP A 117 -3.52 -5.69 -15.84
C TRP A 117 -4.04 -4.27 -15.74
N ASP A 118 -4.91 -3.84 -16.66
CA ASP A 118 -5.47 -2.48 -16.60
C ASP A 118 -6.16 -2.21 -15.24
N GLU A 119 -6.88 -3.20 -14.71
CA GLU A 119 -7.55 -3.10 -13.41
C GLU A 119 -6.56 -3.17 -12.23
N PHE A 120 -5.50 -3.97 -12.36
CA PHE A 120 -4.46 -4.09 -11.34
C PHE A 120 -3.51 -2.88 -11.29
N ASP A 121 -3.12 -2.34 -12.44
CA ASP A 121 -2.28 -1.14 -12.57
C ASP A 121 -2.98 0.09 -11.98
N ASP A 122 -4.30 0.21 -12.18
CA ASP A 122 -5.12 1.23 -11.52
C ASP A 122 -5.08 1.12 -9.98
N ILE A 123 -5.16 -0.10 -9.43
CA ILE A 123 -5.03 -0.30 -7.97
C ILE A 123 -3.63 0.06 -7.50
N ILE A 124 -2.58 -0.34 -8.22
CA ILE A 124 -1.19 0.01 -7.89
C ILE A 124 -0.99 1.53 -7.87
N ASP A 125 -1.46 2.23 -8.90
CA ASP A 125 -1.30 3.67 -9.01
C ASP A 125 -2.02 4.39 -7.86
N GLN A 126 -3.21 3.91 -7.48
CA GLN A 126 -3.95 4.46 -6.33
C GLN A 126 -3.22 4.20 -5.01
N ILE A 127 -2.66 3.00 -4.81
CA ILE A 127 -1.82 2.72 -3.64
C ILE A 127 -0.61 3.65 -3.64
N ALA A 128 0.11 3.80 -4.75
CA ALA A 128 1.27 4.68 -4.80
C ALA A 128 0.94 6.15 -4.45
N VAL A 129 -0.20 6.66 -4.92
CA VAL A 129 -0.69 8.00 -4.56
C VAL A 129 -1.04 8.09 -3.08
N HIS A 130 -1.70 7.06 -2.54
CA HIS A 130 -2.08 6.94 -1.14
C HIS A 130 -0.85 6.99 -0.21
N GLU A 131 0.13 6.14 -0.46
CA GLU A 131 1.36 6.03 0.32
C GLU A 131 2.15 7.36 0.34
N VAL A 132 2.19 8.10 -0.77
CA VAL A 132 2.80 9.45 -0.83
C VAL A 132 2.03 10.45 0.03
N ALA A 133 0.69 10.43 -0.04
CA ALA A 133 -0.14 11.34 0.74
C ALA A 133 -0.04 11.07 2.25
N GLU A 134 0.07 9.80 2.66
CA GLU A 134 0.29 9.42 4.05
C GLU A 134 1.66 9.86 4.55
N GLN A 135 2.72 9.64 3.77
CA GLN A 135 4.06 10.07 4.11
C GLN A 135 4.16 11.60 4.31
N ASP A 136 3.50 12.37 3.45
CA ASP A 136 3.42 13.83 3.56
C ASP A 136 2.67 14.25 4.85
N MET A 137 1.55 13.59 5.15
CA MET A 137 0.77 13.82 6.36
C MET A 137 1.59 13.52 7.63
N ILE A 138 2.29 12.39 7.66
CA ILE A 138 3.11 11.97 8.80
C ILE A 138 4.27 12.92 9.01
N THR A 139 4.95 13.31 7.92
CA THR A 139 6.07 14.25 7.98
C THR A 139 5.61 15.59 8.58
N ALA A 140 4.48 16.13 8.10
CA ALA A 140 3.90 17.35 8.65
C ALA A 140 3.48 17.21 10.13
N ALA A 141 2.99 16.03 10.52
CA ALA A 141 2.59 15.74 11.89
C ALA A 141 3.78 15.69 12.86
N VAL A 142 4.90 15.09 12.44
CA VAL A 142 6.13 14.96 13.24
C VAL A 142 6.84 16.31 13.36
N GLU A 143 7.00 17.06 12.26
CA GLU A 143 7.61 18.40 12.28
C GLU A 143 6.86 19.34 13.24
N PHE A 144 5.53 19.27 13.27
CA PHE A 144 4.73 20.07 14.20
C PHE A 144 4.99 19.71 15.67
N GLN A 145 5.17 18.43 16.00
CA GLN A 145 5.47 18.00 17.37
C GLN A 145 6.84 18.51 17.84
N ASP A 146 7.86 18.44 16.99
CA ASP A 146 9.19 18.93 17.29
C ASP A 146 9.20 20.44 17.56
N GLU A 147 8.44 21.22 16.79
CA GLU A 147 8.28 22.65 17.04
C GLU A 147 7.62 22.97 18.39
N GLN A 148 6.65 22.15 18.83
CA GLN A 148 5.99 22.36 20.12
C GLN A 148 6.92 22.03 21.29
N ILE A 149 7.73 20.96 21.16
CA ILE A 149 8.71 20.57 22.18
C ILE A 149 9.80 21.62 22.32
N GLN A 150 10.30 22.20 21.22
CA GLN A 150 11.35 23.23 21.26
C GLN A 150 10.88 24.58 21.85
N ARG A 151 9.57 24.82 21.93
CA ARG A 151 8.99 26.05 22.49
C ARG A 151 8.65 25.94 23.98
N GLN A 152 8.83 24.78 24.60
CA GLN A 152 8.66 24.52 26.04
C GLN A 152 10.01 24.55 26.76
#